data_AF-A0AAW2XHM6-F1
#
_entry.id   AF-A0AAW2XHM6-F1
#
_cell.length_a   1.000
_cell.length_b   1.000
_cell.length_c   1.000
_cell.angle_alpha   90.00
_cell.angle_beta   90.00
_cell.angle_gamma   90.00
#
_symmetry.space_group_name_H-M   'P 1'
#
loop_
_entity.id
_entity.type
_entity.pdbx_description
1 polymer ?
#
loop_
_entity_poly.entity_id
_entity_poly.type
_entity_poly.pdbx_seq_one_letter_code
_entity_poly.pdbx_strand_id
1 'polypeptide(L)'
;MKQKGLSSKYLPQLDATGRVVHPGQCWRPSSGGNCNHPWCGTPVLVTTPVGRTVADLVRAGQFGADEAIRCCHDCLSALSASASAGIRHGDIRPENVICVTSGMRQSYYVLIGWGHAILEERDRPALNLHFSSTSVLQEGKLCSASDAESLVYMLYYSSGRDLPVLDSVEGALQWRETSWSRRLIQQKLGDISAVLKAFADYVDTLCSTPYPIDYGVWLRRLRRHIHEEDSGKEVDTSG
;
A
#
# COMPACT_ATOMS: atom_id res chain seq x y z
N MET A 1 -22.28 -18.50 -0.58
CA MET A 1 -21.37 -17.56 -1.26
C MET A 1 -20.52 -18.35 -2.25
N LYS A 2 -20.66 -18.10 -3.56
CA LYS A 2 -19.81 -18.75 -4.57
C LYS A 2 -18.40 -18.20 -4.40
N GLN A 3 -17.41 -19.07 -4.14
CA GLN A 3 -16.00 -18.69 -4.05
C GLN A 3 -15.60 -17.96 -5.34
N LYS A 4 -15.48 -16.63 -5.26
CA LYS A 4 -14.90 -15.76 -6.31
C LYS A 4 -13.40 -15.53 -6.06
N GLY A 5 -12.75 -16.39 -5.28
CA GLY A 5 -11.30 -16.44 -5.16
C GLY A 5 -10.72 -17.42 -6.16
N LEU A 6 -9.44 -17.25 -6.50
CA LEU A 6 -8.60 -18.23 -7.23
C LEU A 6 -8.34 -19.48 -6.37
N SER A 7 -9.40 -20.09 -5.85
CA SER A 7 -9.39 -21.38 -5.15
C SER A 7 -9.49 -22.47 -6.22
N SER A 8 -8.40 -22.70 -6.94
CA SER A 8 -8.29 -23.97 -7.67
C SER A 8 -7.86 -25.01 -6.64
N LYS A 9 -8.80 -25.85 -6.19
CA LYS A 9 -8.48 -27.02 -5.34
C LYS A 9 -7.44 -27.97 -5.99
N TYR A 10 -7.17 -27.78 -7.28
CA TYR A 10 -6.21 -28.51 -8.07
C TYR A 10 -4.85 -27.80 -8.20
N LEU A 11 -4.67 -26.56 -7.73
CA LEU A 11 -3.38 -25.85 -7.82
C LEU A 11 -2.24 -26.64 -7.14
N PRO A 12 -2.39 -27.13 -5.90
CA PRO A 12 -1.37 -27.98 -5.27
C PRO A 12 -1.09 -29.27 -6.05
N GLN A 13 -2.12 -29.83 -6.71
CA GLN A 13 -2.00 -31.05 -7.51
C GLN A 13 -1.33 -30.78 -8.87
N LEU A 14 -1.61 -29.64 -9.50
CA LEU A 14 -0.97 -29.19 -10.74
C LEU A 14 0.52 -28.89 -10.50
N ASP A 15 0.83 -28.23 -9.38
CA ASP A 15 2.20 -27.98 -8.94
C ASP A 15 2.95 -29.31 -8.69
N ALA A 16 2.35 -30.22 -7.91
CA ALA A 16 2.92 -31.55 -7.63
C ALA A 16 3.15 -32.41 -8.89
N THR A 17 2.35 -32.22 -9.95
CA THR A 17 2.55 -32.95 -11.22
C THR A 17 3.68 -32.40 -12.09
N GLY A 18 4.28 -31.24 -11.74
CA GLY A 18 5.29 -30.58 -12.55
C GLY A 18 4.77 -30.11 -13.92
N ARG A 19 3.44 -30.03 -14.10
CA ARG A 19 2.81 -29.61 -15.36
C ARG A 19 2.76 -28.10 -15.52
N VAL A 20 3.06 -27.35 -14.46
CA VAL A 20 3.17 -25.89 -14.51
C VAL A 20 4.41 -25.54 -15.33
N VAL A 21 4.19 -24.90 -16.47
CA VAL A 21 5.26 -24.42 -17.35
C VAL A 21 5.23 -22.90 -17.36
N HIS A 22 6.40 -22.30 -17.55
CA HIS A 22 6.52 -20.85 -17.69
C HIS A 22 5.80 -20.37 -18.97
N PRO A 23 5.42 -19.08 -19.04
CA PRO A 23 4.92 -18.50 -20.29
C PRO A 23 5.92 -18.70 -21.44
N GLY A 24 5.42 -19.06 -22.63
CA GLY A 24 6.23 -19.28 -23.84
C GLY A 24 6.52 -20.76 -24.16
N GLN A 25 7.41 -20.99 -25.14
CA GLN A 25 7.78 -22.34 -25.57
C GLN A 25 8.63 -23.04 -24.50
N CYS A 26 8.09 -24.07 -23.87
CA CYS A 26 8.80 -24.89 -22.89
C CYS A 26 9.34 -26.16 -23.55
N TRP A 27 10.65 -26.42 -23.41
CA TRP A 27 11.31 -27.60 -23.97
C TRP A 27 11.32 -28.80 -23.02
N ARG A 28 10.46 -28.78 -21.99
CA ARG A 28 10.36 -29.87 -21.03
C ARG A 28 9.85 -31.14 -21.74
N PRO A 29 10.60 -32.25 -21.75
CA PRO A 29 10.12 -33.50 -22.34
C PRO A 29 8.86 -34.01 -21.64
N SER A 30 7.91 -34.57 -22.39
CA SER A 30 6.67 -35.15 -21.85
C SER A 30 6.91 -36.28 -20.84
N SER A 31 8.12 -36.84 -20.80
CA SER A 31 8.59 -37.87 -19.88
C SER A 31 9.16 -37.33 -18.56
N GLY A 32 9.07 -36.02 -18.28
CA GLY A 32 9.45 -35.45 -16.98
C GLY A 32 10.90 -34.94 -16.88
N GLY A 33 11.54 -34.57 -17.99
CA GLY A 33 12.87 -33.96 -17.98
C GLY A 33 12.91 -32.54 -17.42
N ASN A 34 14.10 -31.95 -17.28
CA ASN A 34 14.27 -30.57 -16.82
C ASN A 34 14.27 -29.59 -17.98
N CYS A 35 13.59 -28.45 -17.82
CA CYS A 35 13.80 -27.27 -18.65
C CYS A 35 14.73 -26.33 -17.91
N ASN A 36 15.68 -25.70 -18.60
CA ASN A 36 16.66 -24.79 -17.99
C ASN A 36 16.09 -23.39 -17.71
N HIS A 37 14.80 -23.15 -17.99
CA HIS A 37 14.16 -21.88 -17.70
C HIS A 37 13.89 -21.76 -16.19
N PRO A 38 14.30 -20.66 -15.52
CA PRO A 38 14.25 -20.53 -14.06
C PRO A 38 12.84 -20.57 -13.46
N TRP A 39 11.81 -20.33 -14.29
CA TRP A 39 10.39 -20.40 -13.88
C TRP A 39 9.69 -21.71 -14.29
N CYS A 40 10.42 -22.68 -14.86
CA CYS A 40 9.81 -23.96 -15.20
C CYS A 40 9.43 -24.74 -13.93
N GLY A 41 8.17 -25.15 -13.80
CA GLY A 41 7.68 -25.81 -12.60
C GLY A 41 7.31 -24.87 -11.46
N THR A 42 7.42 -23.55 -11.63
CA THR A 42 7.05 -22.57 -10.61
C THR A 42 5.72 -21.91 -10.97
N PRO A 43 4.67 -22.00 -10.13
CA PRO A 43 3.44 -21.26 -10.35
C PRO A 43 3.70 -19.76 -10.21
N VAL A 44 3.27 -19.00 -11.22
CA VAL A 44 3.39 -17.54 -11.23
C VAL A 44 2.00 -16.92 -11.18
N LEU A 45 1.79 -16.02 -10.23
CA LEU A 45 0.60 -15.17 -10.20
C LEU A 45 0.83 -13.99 -11.16
N VAL A 46 0.09 -13.96 -12.26
CA VAL A 46 0.09 -12.83 -13.19
C VAL A 46 -1.02 -11.87 -12.77
N THR A 47 -0.66 -10.61 -12.51
CA THR A 47 -1.60 -9.57 -12.08
C THR A 47 -1.61 -8.40 -13.05
N THR A 48 -2.72 -7.67 -13.04
CA THR A 48 -2.89 -6.38 -13.71
C THR A 48 -3.62 -5.45 -12.75
N PRO A 49 -3.40 -4.12 -12.81
CA PRO A 49 -2.55 -3.39 -13.76
C PRO A 49 -1.04 -3.51 -13.46
N VAL A 50 -0.22 -3.06 -14.42
CA VAL A 50 1.24 -2.94 -14.26
C VAL A 50 1.63 -1.46 -14.19
N GLY A 51 2.65 -1.15 -13.41
CA GLY A 51 3.09 0.21 -13.16
C GLY A 51 4.44 0.28 -12.43
N ARG A 52 4.92 1.50 -12.16
CA ARG A 52 6.12 1.71 -11.36
C ARG A 52 5.77 1.77 -9.88
N THR A 53 6.59 1.22 -9.00
CA THR A 53 6.32 1.30 -7.56
C THR A 53 6.49 2.74 -7.06
N VAL A 54 5.83 3.10 -5.95
CA VAL A 54 6.08 4.37 -5.27
C VAL A 54 7.55 4.45 -4.84
N ALA A 55 8.16 3.34 -4.42
CA ALA A 55 9.61 3.29 -4.14
C ALA A 55 10.45 3.74 -5.35
N ASP A 56 10.07 3.34 -6.57
CA ASP A 56 10.76 3.75 -7.80
C ASP A 56 10.50 5.20 -8.19
N LEU A 57 9.32 5.74 -7.87
CA LEU A 57 9.02 7.15 -8.07
C LEU A 57 9.82 8.02 -7.11
N VAL A 58 9.88 7.65 -5.83
CA VAL A 58 10.66 8.36 -4.81
C VAL A 58 12.15 8.39 -5.18
N ARG A 59 12.72 7.23 -5.58
CA ARG A 59 14.12 7.15 -6.01
C ARG A 59 14.42 8.02 -7.24
N ALA A 60 13.44 8.19 -8.12
CA ALA A 60 13.56 9.03 -9.31
C ALA A 60 13.25 10.52 -9.03
N GLY A 61 12.89 10.90 -7.80
CA GLY A 61 12.46 12.27 -7.47
C GLY A 61 11.12 12.67 -8.10
N GLN A 62 10.25 11.69 -8.40
CA GLN A 62 8.99 11.85 -9.13
C GLN A 62 7.75 11.63 -8.24
N PHE A 63 7.91 11.69 -6.93
CA PHE A 63 6.82 11.57 -5.96
C PHE A 63 6.67 12.91 -5.23
N GLY A 64 5.92 13.82 -5.86
CA GLY A 64 5.66 15.17 -5.35
C GLY A 64 4.37 15.26 -4.52
N ALA A 65 3.90 16.49 -4.31
CA ALA A 65 2.74 16.76 -3.49
C ALA A 65 1.45 16.15 -4.06
N ASP A 66 1.18 16.38 -5.35
CA ASP A 66 0.00 15.87 -6.02
C ASP A 66 0.00 14.34 -6.04
N GLU A 67 1.17 13.71 -6.23
CA GLU A 67 1.34 12.26 -6.14
C GLU A 67 1.00 11.74 -4.75
N ALA A 68 1.46 12.40 -3.68
CA ALA A 68 1.18 12.00 -2.31
C ALA A 68 -0.32 12.06 -1.98
N ILE A 69 -1.03 13.10 -2.43
CA ILE A 69 -2.48 13.25 -2.19
C ILE A 69 -3.27 12.17 -2.95
N ARG A 70 -2.96 11.96 -4.23
CA ARG A 70 -3.61 10.90 -5.04
C ARG A 70 -3.31 9.51 -4.50
N CYS A 71 -2.05 9.24 -4.14
CA CYS A 71 -1.64 7.98 -3.54
C CYS A 71 -2.38 7.71 -2.23
N CYS A 72 -2.53 8.73 -1.37
CA CYS A 72 -3.28 8.63 -0.13
C CYS A 72 -4.76 8.27 -0.39
N HIS A 73 -5.40 8.99 -1.32
CA HIS A 73 -6.79 8.74 -1.71
C HIS A 73 -6.99 7.30 -2.21
N ASP A 74 -6.18 6.86 -3.16
CA ASP A 74 -6.38 5.57 -3.82
C ASP A 74 -6.05 4.40 -2.87
N CYS A 75 -5.02 4.54 -2.02
CA CYS A 75 -4.72 3.56 -0.98
C CYS A 75 -5.85 3.47 0.05
N LEU A 76 -6.37 4.62 0.53
CA LEU A 76 -7.54 4.63 1.42
C LEU A 76 -8.77 4.03 0.76
N SER A 77 -8.93 4.19 -0.54
CA SER A 77 -10.07 3.61 -1.25
C SER A 77 -9.96 2.08 -1.30
N ALA A 78 -8.76 1.55 -1.52
CA ALA A 78 -8.49 0.12 -1.48
C ALA A 78 -8.70 -0.46 -0.06
N LEU A 79 -8.18 0.23 0.96
CA LEU A 79 -8.36 -0.15 2.37
C LEU A 79 -9.82 -0.10 2.81
N SER A 80 -10.59 0.90 2.36
CA SER A 80 -12.03 0.97 2.63
C SER A 80 -12.77 -0.22 2.04
N ALA A 81 -12.40 -0.63 0.82
CA ALA A 81 -13.01 -1.78 0.16
C ALA A 81 -12.65 -3.09 0.88
N SER A 82 -11.38 -3.28 1.26
CA SER A 82 -10.94 -4.49 1.96
C SER A 82 -11.51 -4.59 3.38
N ALA A 83 -11.57 -3.46 4.11
CA ALA A 83 -12.12 -3.40 5.46
C ALA A 83 -13.60 -3.82 5.50
N SER A 84 -14.38 -3.52 4.45
CA SER A 84 -15.78 -3.97 4.34
C SER A 84 -15.94 -5.51 4.28
N ALA A 85 -14.87 -6.21 3.88
CA ALA A 85 -14.77 -7.66 3.86
C ALA A 85 -14.00 -8.24 5.07
N GLY A 86 -13.65 -7.41 6.06
CA GLY A 86 -12.84 -7.81 7.22
C GLY A 86 -11.36 -8.06 6.90
N ILE A 87 -10.87 -7.61 5.73
CA ILE A 87 -9.50 -7.84 5.28
C ILE A 87 -8.64 -6.62 5.63
N ARG A 88 -7.52 -6.88 6.33
CA ARG A 88 -6.46 -5.89 6.60
C ARG A 88 -5.23 -6.20 5.76
N HIS A 89 -4.56 -5.17 5.25
CA HIS A 89 -3.43 -5.36 4.34
C HIS A 89 -2.18 -5.83 5.07
N GLY A 90 -1.80 -5.17 6.17
CA GLY A 90 -0.71 -5.62 7.05
C GLY A 90 0.72 -5.41 6.56
N ASP A 91 0.93 -4.77 5.40
CA ASP A 91 2.26 -4.51 4.81
C ASP A 91 2.21 -3.28 3.88
N ILE A 92 1.72 -2.15 4.38
CA ILE A 92 1.66 -0.91 3.61
C ILE A 92 3.05 -0.30 3.55
N ARG A 93 3.63 -0.22 2.35
CA ARG A 93 4.97 0.35 2.09
C ARG A 93 5.10 0.77 0.63
N PRO A 94 6.09 1.63 0.28
CA PRO A 94 6.23 2.16 -1.08
C PRO A 94 6.39 1.10 -2.18
N GLU A 95 6.92 -0.07 -1.85
CA GLU A 95 7.10 -1.21 -2.76
C GLU A 95 5.77 -1.91 -3.08
N ASN A 96 4.77 -1.77 -2.20
CA ASN A 96 3.46 -2.39 -2.32
C ASN A 96 2.40 -1.43 -2.90
N VAL A 97 2.83 -0.31 -3.48
CA VAL A 97 1.93 0.61 -4.20
C VAL A 97 2.51 0.87 -5.58
N ILE A 98 1.73 0.62 -6.62
CA ILE A 98 2.12 0.92 -8.00
C ILE A 98 1.37 2.14 -8.54
N CYS A 99 2.09 3.02 -9.22
CA CYS A 99 1.53 4.09 -10.02
C CYS A 99 1.32 3.59 -11.44
N VAL A 100 0.07 3.64 -11.89
CA VAL A 100 -0.34 3.18 -13.22
C VAL A 100 -0.64 4.40 -14.07
N THR A 101 0.17 4.58 -15.10
CA THR A 101 -0.08 5.56 -16.16
C THR A 101 -0.99 4.93 -17.20
N SER A 102 -2.29 5.23 -17.10
CA SER A 102 -3.24 4.93 -18.19
C SER A 102 -3.15 6.02 -19.25
N GLY A 103 -3.55 5.75 -20.50
CA GLY A 103 -3.76 6.78 -21.52
C GLY A 103 -4.85 7.80 -21.16
N MET A 104 -5.49 7.65 -20.00
CA MET A 104 -6.33 8.67 -19.36
C MET A 104 -5.48 9.83 -18.82
N ARG A 105 -6.08 11.03 -18.69
CA ARG A 105 -5.38 12.27 -18.32
C ARG A 105 -4.62 12.22 -16.98
N GLN A 106 -4.88 11.26 -16.10
CA GLN A 106 -4.23 11.15 -14.78
C GLN A 106 -3.85 9.71 -14.43
N SER A 107 -2.66 9.56 -13.84
CA SER A 107 -2.19 8.32 -13.21
C SER A 107 -2.97 8.04 -11.93
N TYR A 108 -3.21 6.77 -11.64
CA TYR A 108 -3.82 6.31 -10.39
C TYR A 108 -2.90 5.32 -9.67
N TYR A 109 -3.09 5.17 -8.37
CA TYR A 109 -2.30 4.28 -7.53
C TYR A 109 -3.08 3.01 -7.19
N VAL A 110 -2.39 1.88 -7.19
CA VAL A 110 -2.97 0.59 -6.83
C VAL A 110 -2.16 -0.02 -5.72
N LEU A 111 -2.85 -0.29 -4.61
CA LEU A 111 -2.31 -1.05 -3.50
C LEU A 111 -2.23 -2.54 -3.90
N ILE A 112 -1.02 -3.07 -3.94
CA ILE A 112 -0.68 -4.47 -4.25
C ILE A 112 -0.02 -5.11 -3.02
N GLY A 113 0.40 -6.38 -3.10
CA GLY A 113 1.09 -7.02 -1.95
C GLY A 113 0.14 -7.67 -0.93
N TRP A 114 -1.09 -7.96 -1.32
CA TRP A 114 -2.11 -8.65 -0.50
C TRP A 114 -1.75 -10.09 -0.06
N GLY A 115 -0.54 -10.59 -0.38
CA GLY A 115 -0.06 -11.89 0.11
C GLY A 115 0.17 -11.94 1.62
N HIS A 116 0.31 -10.78 2.27
CA HIS A 116 0.39 -10.63 3.72
C HIS A 116 -0.93 -10.20 4.37
N ALA A 117 -2.02 -10.17 3.59
CA ALA A 117 -3.30 -9.73 4.09
C ALA A 117 -3.84 -10.67 5.17
N ILE A 118 -4.40 -10.08 6.22
CA ILE A 118 -4.90 -10.78 7.40
C ILE A 118 -6.42 -10.79 7.37
N LEU A 119 -6.99 -11.99 7.43
CA LEU A 119 -8.44 -12.23 7.50
C LEU A 119 -8.88 -12.61 8.92
N GLU A 120 -8.01 -13.29 9.67
CA GLU A 120 -8.30 -13.78 11.04
C GLU A 120 -7.24 -13.27 12.03
N GLU A 121 -7.62 -13.05 13.30
CA GLU A 121 -6.70 -12.54 14.34
C GLU A 121 -5.49 -13.43 14.65
N ARG A 122 -5.46 -14.66 14.11
CA ARG A 122 -4.38 -15.63 14.34
C ARG A 122 -3.16 -15.40 13.47
N ASP A 123 -3.33 -14.71 12.34
CA ASP A 123 -2.21 -14.43 11.44
C ASP A 123 -1.33 -13.33 12.03
N ARG A 124 -0.01 -13.48 11.88
CA ARG A 124 0.95 -12.46 12.30
C ARG A 124 1.35 -11.60 11.10
N PRO A 125 1.27 -10.26 11.20
CA PRO A 125 1.70 -9.37 10.12
C PRO A 125 3.22 -9.42 9.95
N ALA A 126 3.67 -9.11 8.74
CA ALA A 126 5.09 -8.91 8.48
C ALA A 126 5.56 -7.66 9.24
N LEU A 127 6.69 -7.79 9.94
CA LEU A 127 7.27 -6.69 10.71
C LEU A 127 8.15 -5.82 9.80
N ASN A 128 7.90 -4.52 9.81
CA ASN A 128 8.72 -3.52 9.13
C ASN A 128 8.96 -2.33 10.05
N LEU A 129 10.21 -2.09 10.46
CA LEU A 129 10.54 -1.05 11.44
C LEU A 129 10.12 0.35 11.00
N HIS A 130 10.11 0.64 9.70
CA HIS A 130 9.73 1.95 9.17
C HIS A 130 8.22 2.10 9.02
N PHE A 131 7.53 1.07 8.53
CA PHE A 131 6.15 1.23 8.07
C PHE A 131 5.10 0.54 8.94
N SER A 132 5.46 -0.46 9.76
CA SER A 132 4.47 -1.11 10.64
C SER A 132 3.87 -0.12 11.65
N SER A 133 2.59 -0.31 11.98
CA SER A 133 1.92 0.45 13.02
C SER A 133 2.55 0.21 14.40
N THR A 134 2.27 1.12 15.33
CA THR A 134 2.70 1.00 16.73
C THR A 134 2.19 -0.31 17.36
N SER A 135 0.93 -0.67 17.11
CA SER A 135 0.35 -1.91 17.65
C SER A 135 1.00 -3.17 17.07
N VAL A 136 1.44 -3.14 15.81
CA VAL A 136 2.15 -4.27 15.20
C VAL A 136 3.53 -4.43 15.83
N LEU A 137 4.24 -3.34 16.07
CA LEU A 137 5.55 -3.37 16.71
C LEU A 137 5.48 -3.80 18.19
N GLN A 138 4.46 -3.36 18.93
CA GLN A 138 4.29 -3.67 20.36
C GLN A 138 3.71 -5.06 20.61
N GLU A 139 2.64 -5.41 19.89
CA GLU A 139 1.81 -6.57 20.19
C GLU A 139 1.85 -7.65 19.11
N GLY A 140 2.44 -7.36 17.94
CA GLY A 140 2.39 -8.24 16.78
C GLY A 140 0.99 -8.37 16.19
N LYS A 141 0.12 -7.36 16.38
CA LYS A 141 -1.29 -7.40 15.97
C LYS A 141 -1.71 -6.16 15.17
N LEU A 142 -2.53 -6.39 14.16
CA LEU A 142 -3.22 -5.31 13.44
C LEU A 142 -4.51 -4.92 14.16
N CYS A 143 -4.62 -3.64 14.48
CA CYS A 143 -5.87 -3.00 14.89
C CYS A 143 -6.59 -2.37 13.68
N SER A 144 -7.81 -1.86 13.89
CA SER A 144 -8.64 -1.24 12.85
C SER A 144 -7.97 -0.04 12.16
N ALA A 145 -7.05 0.66 12.83
CA ALA A 145 -6.34 1.82 12.32
C ALA A 145 -4.91 1.50 11.81
N SER A 146 -4.42 0.26 11.95
CA SER A 146 -3.02 -0.08 11.66
C SER A 146 -2.60 0.18 10.22
N ASP A 147 -3.44 -0.16 9.24
CA ASP A 147 -3.12 0.09 7.83
C ASP A 147 -3.09 1.60 7.53
N ALA A 148 -3.95 2.39 8.19
CA ALA A 148 -3.96 3.84 8.04
C ALA A 148 -2.73 4.50 8.68
N GLU A 149 -2.31 4.04 9.85
CA GLU A 149 -1.07 4.48 10.49
C GLU A 149 0.15 4.15 9.60
N SER A 150 0.19 2.95 9.05
CA SER A 150 1.25 2.51 8.13
C SER A 150 1.26 3.36 6.84
N LEU A 151 0.09 3.75 6.32
CA LEU A 151 -0.04 4.67 5.20
C LEU A 151 0.51 6.06 5.53
N VAL A 152 0.29 6.57 6.74
CA VAL A 152 0.87 7.85 7.18
C VAL A 152 2.40 7.79 7.17
N TYR A 153 3.00 6.72 7.70
CA TYR A 153 4.45 6.54 7.65
C TYR A 153 4.98 6.44 6.22
N MET A 154 4.29 5.69 5.36
CA MET A 154 4.63 5.60 3.93
C MET A 154 4.66 6.98 3.26
N LEU A 155 3.62 7.79 3.46
CA LEU A 155 3.54 9.15 2.89
C LEU A 155 4.63 10.05 3.47
N TYR A 156 4.85 10.00 4.79
CA TYR A 156 5.87 10.79 5.47
C TYR A 156 7.27 10.52 4.89
N TYR A 157 7.66 9.24 4.75
CA TYR A 157 8.98 8.87 4.23
C TYR A 157 9.12 9.07 2.72
N SER A 158 8.05 8.84 1.96
CA SER A 158 8.09 9.01 0.49
C SER A 158 8.24 10.48 0.08
N SER A 159 7.89 11.42 0.96
CA SER A 159 7.87 12.86 0.66
C SER A 159 9.19 13.60 0.95
N GLY A 160 10.32 12.89 0.91
CA GLY A 160 11.65 13.50 0.87
C GLY A 160 12.23 13.94 2.22
N ARG A 161 12.33 13.02 3.18
CA ARG A 161 13.34 13.10 4.26
C ARG A 161 14.14 11.80 4.30
N ASP A 162 15.35 11.88 4.85
CA ASP A 162 16.15 10.69 5.15
C ASP A 162 15.33 9.75 6.05
N LEU A 163 15.22 8.49 5.65
CA LEU A 163 14.67 7.47 6.54
C LEU A 163 15.55 7.43 7.79
N PRO A 164 14.98 7.53 9.01
CA PRO A 164 15.73 7.37 10.23
C PRO A 164 16.34 5.98 10.22
N VAL A 165 17.58 5.86 10.68
CA VAL A 165 18.19 4.54 10.88
C VAL A 165 17.49 3.90 12.08
N LEU A 166 16.66 2.89 11.80
CA LEU A 166 15.96 2.10 12.82
C LEU A 166 16.59 0.71 12.81
N ASP A 167 17.20 0.32 13.93
CA ASP A 167 17.92 -0.95 14.10
C ASP A 167 17.18 -1.94 15.00
N SER A 168 16.14 -1.48 15.71
CA SER A 168 15.44 -2.22 16.75
C SER A 168 13.96 -1.83 16.80
N VAL A 169 13.13 -2.70 17.38
CA VAL A 169 11.71 -2.45 17.61
C VAL A 169 11.54 -1.31 18.61
N GLU A 170 12.35 -1.29 19.67
CA GLU A 170 12.36 -0.26 20.71
C GLU A 170 12.71 1.11 20.11
N GLY A 171 13.75 1.18 19.28
CA GLY A 171 14.12 2.42 18.57
C GLY A 171 13.01 2.90 17.63
N ALA A 172 12.37 1.97 16.92
CA ALA A 172 11.24 2.27 16.05
C ALA A 172 10.01 2.81 16.82
N LEU A 173 9.73 2.28 18.00
CA LEU A 173 8.66 2.76 18.89
C LEU A 173 8.98 4.13 19.48
N GLN A 174 10.21 4.31 19.97
CA GLN A 174 10.67 5.61 20.50
C GLN A 174 10.60 6.70 19.44
N TRP A 175 10.97 6.37 18.20
CA TRP A 175 10.86 7.31 17.07
C TRP A 175 9.40 7.71 16.81
N ARG A 176 8.45 6.76 16.83
CA ARG A 176 7.02 7.05 16.63
C ARG A 176 6.48 7.95 17.75
N GLU A 177 6.70 7.56 18.99
CA GLU A 177 6.27 8.34 20.16
C GLU A 177 6.81 9.79 20.10
N THR A 178 8.10 9.93 19.80
CA THR A 178 8.75 11.25 19.69
C THR A 178 8.20 12.04 18.50
N SER A 179 7.97 11.39 17.36
CA SER A 179 7.55 12.06 16.13
C SER A 179 6.10 12.53 16.18
N TRP A 180 5.20 11.73 16.76
CA TRP A 180 3.80 12.11 17.00
C TRP A 180 3.69 13.22 18.04
N SER A 181 4.34 13.05 19.21
CA SER A 181 4.29 14.05 20.30
C SER A 181 4.87 15.41 19.90
N ARG A 182 5.95 15.43 19.10
CA ARG A 182 6.56 16.66 18.58
C ARG A 182 5.93 17.18 17.29
N ARG A 183 4.83 16.57 16.82
CA ARG A 183 4.09 16.94 15.60
C ARG A 183 4.94 16.89 14.31
N LEU A 184 6.03 16.11 14.27
CA LEU A 184 6.96 16.09 13.13
C LEU A 184 6.29 15.54 11.87
N ILE A 185 5.48 14.48 12.03
CA ILE A 185 4.76 13.84 10.94
C ILE A 185 3.72 14.80 10.36
N GLN A 186 2.93 15.43 11.23
CA GLN A 186 1.86 16.34 10.84
C GLN A 186 2.39 17.64 10.22
N GLN A 187 3.52 18.16 10.72
CA GLN A 187 4.21 19.29 10.10
C GLN A 187 4.67 18.95 8.68
N LYS A 188 5.39 17.83 8.51
CA LYS A 188 5.90 17.42 7.20
C LYS A 188 4.79 17.16 6.19
N LEU A 189 3.72 16.49 6.59
CA LEU A 189 2.57 16.26 5.72
C LEU A 189 1.78 17.56 5.46
N GLY A 190 1.84 18.52 6.39
CA GLY A 190 1.26 19.86 6.23
C GLY A 190 2.01 20.75 5.26
N ASP A 191 3.33 20.59 5.16
CA ASP A 191 4.15 21.26 4.14
C ASP A 191 3.78 20.80 2.72
N ILE A 192 3.20 19.60 2.60
CA ILE A 192 2.69 19.04 1.34
C ILE A 192 1.27 19.54 1.08
N SER A 193 0.35 19.30 2.02
CA SER A 193 -1.03 19.79 1.95
C SER A 193 -1.73 19.75 3.31
N ALA A 194 -2.60 20.74 3.53
CA ALA A 194 -3.47 20.80 4.70
C ALA A 194 -4.36 19.54 4.85
N VAL A 195 -4.75 18.88 3.74
CA VAL A 195 -5.59 17.67 3.81
C VAL A 195 -4.82 16.47 4.36
N LEU A 196 -3.54 16.32 4.00
CA LEU A 196 -2.69 15.24 4.49
C LEU A 196 -2.32 15.44 5.96
N LYS A 197 -2.04 16.68 6.36
CA LYS A 197 -1.89 17.02 7.78
C LYS A 197 -3.14 16.65 8.58
N ALA A 198 -4.30 17.08 8.13
CA ALA A 198 -5.55 16.79 8.82
C ALA A 198 -5.81 15.28 8.93
N PHE A 199 -5.46 14.51 7.89
CA PHE A 199 -5.55 13.05 7.91
C PHE A 199 -4.61 12.45 8.95
N ALA A 200 -3.35 12.89 9.01
CA ALA A 200 -2.40 12.45 10.01
C ALA A 200 -2.83 12.81 11.44
N ASP A 201 -3.34 14.03 11.66
CA ASP A 201 -3.92 14.45 12.94
C ASP A 201 -5.08 13.52 13.36
N TYR A 202 -5.92 13.09 12.42
CA TYR A 202 -7.00 12.16 12.70
C TYR A 202 -6.51 10.75 13.04
N VAL A 203 -5.55 10.22 12.27
CA VAL A 203 -4.95 8.90 12.56
C VAL A 203 -4.29 8.89 13.93
N ASP A 204 -3.59 9.96 14.31
CA ASP A 204 -2.99 10.13 15.65
C ASP A 204 -4.03 9.98 16.78
N THR A 205 -5.23 10.54 16.60
CA THR A 205 -6.32 10.38 17.60
C THR A 205 -6.85 8.95 17.72
N LEU A 206 -6.62 8.11 16.72
CA LEU A 206 -7.07 6.73 16.68
C LEU A 206 -6.01 5.74 17.13
N CYS A 207 -4.73 6.13 17.09
CA CYS A 207 -3.64 5.34 17.64
C CYS A 207 -3.98 4.93 19.08
N SER A 208 -3.83 3.63 19.38
CA SER A 208 -4.17 3.03 20.68
C SER A 208 -5.66 3.02 21.06
N THR A 209 -6.56 3.33 20.12
CA THR A 209 -8.01 3.20 20.31
C THR A 209 -8.59 2.03 19.50
N PRO A 210 -9.76 1.48 19.90
CA PRO A 210 -10.44 0.45 19.10
C PRO A 210 -11.26 1.03 17.94
N TYR A 211 -11.33 2.37 17.81
CA TYR A 211 -12.23 3.01 16.84
C TYR A 211 -11.76 2.78 15.40
N PRO A 212 -12.68 2.40 14.49
CA PRO A 212 -12.35 2.24 13.09
C PRO A 212 -12.18 3.60 12.39
N ILE A 213 -11.45 3.58 11.28
CA ILE A 213 -11.30 4.72 10.37
C ILE A 213 -12.65 5.02 9.68
N ASP A 214 -13.08 6.28 9.70
CA ASP A 214 -14.17 6.77 8.84
C ASP A 214 -13.64 7.05 7.43
N TYR A 215 -13.49 5.98 6.65
CA TYR A 215 -13.00 6.06 5.27
C TYR A 215 -13.86 7.00 4.42
N GLY A 216 -15.18 7.02 4.64
CA GLY A 216 -16.10 7.81 3.82
C GLY A 216 -15.84 9.31 3.92
N VAL A 217 -15.59 9.82 5.14
CA VAL A 217 -15.25 11.24 5.34
C VAL A 217 -13.93 11.59 4.67
N TRP A 218 -12.90 10.76 4.82
CA TRP A 218 -11.56 11.04 4.26
C TRP A 218 -11.50 10.93 2.74
N LEU A 219 -12.15 9.93 2.16
CA LEU A 219 -12.24 9.79 0.71
C LEU A 219 -12.94 10.99 0.08
N ARG A 220 -14.03 11.49 0.69
CA ARG A 220 -14.70 12.72 0.20
C ARG A 220 -13.80 13.95 0.31
N ARG A 221 -13.09 14.12 1.43
CA ARG A 221 -12.18 15.26 1.64
C ARG A 221 -11.02 15.27 0.65
N LEU A 222 -10.37 14.13 0.45
CA LEU A 222 -9.24 13.99 -0.48
C LEU A 222 -9.71 14.18 -1.93
N ARG A 223 -10.82 13.56 -2.32
CA ARG A 223 -11.38 13.72 -3.68
C ARG A 223 -11.69 15.17 -4.03
N ARG A 224 -12.28 15.92 -3.09
CA ARG A 224 -12.56 17.34 -3.29
C ARG A 224 -11.28 18.14 -3.55
N HIS A 225 -10.23 17.89 -2.78
CA HIS A 225 -8.93 18.55 -2.97
C HIS A 225 -8.32 18.22 -4.34
N ILE A 226 -8.40 16.96 -4.79
CA ILE A 226 -7.89 16.54 -6.10
C ILE A 226 -8.61 17.28 -7.25
N HIS A 227 -9.93 17.46 -7.16
CA HIS A 227 -10.69 18.16 -8.21
C HIS A 227 -10.60 19.69 -8.16
N GLU A 228 -10.42 20.29 -6.98
CA GLU A 228 -10.23 21.74 -6.82
C GLU A 228 -8.93 22.22 -7.52
N GLU A 229 -7.87 21.42 -7.51
CA GLU A 229 -6.62 21.75 -8.22
C GLU A 229 -6.70 21.54 -9.74
N ASP A 230 -7.49 20.57 -10.21
CA ASP A 230 -7.70 20.33 -11.65
C ASP A 230 -8.53 21.43 -12.33
N SER A 231 -9.49 22.01 -11.61
CA SER A 231 -10.37 23.07 -12.11
C SER A 231 -9.73 24.47 -12.13
N GLY A 232 -8.56 24.64 -11.49
CA GLY A 232 -7.81 25.91 -11.47
C GLY A 232 -7.01 26.24 -12.74
N LYS A 233 -7.07 25.41 -13.79
CA LYS A 233 -6.31 25.57 -15.05
C LYS A 233 -7.14 25.82 -16.31
N GLU A 234 -8.41 26.18 -16.20
CA GLU A 234 -9.17 26.74 -17.33
C GLU A 234 -9.15 28.27 -17.27
N VAL A 235 -8.04 28.87 -17.70
CA VAL A 235 -8.02 30.30 -18.04
C VAL A 235 -8.65 30.42 -19.43
N ASP A 236 -9.88 30.88 -19.45
CA ASP A 236 -10.63 31.26 -20.65
C ASP A 236 -9.83 32.32 -21.43
N THR A 237 -9.18 31.90 -22.51
CA THR A 237 -8.54 32.79 -23.48
C THR A 237 -9.40 32.83 -24.73
N SER A 238 -10.57 33.44 -24.57
CA SER A 238 -11.41 33.87 -25.69
C SER A 238 -11.59 35.38 -25.58
N GLY A 239 -10.63 36.12 -26.14
CA GLY A 239 -10.71 37.55 -26.42
C GLY A 239 -10.68 37.79 -27.91
#